data_AF-A0A829GJI5-F1
#
_entry.id   AF-A0A829GJI5-F1
#
_cell.length_a   1.000
_cell.length_b   1.000
_cell.length_c   1.000
_cell.angle_alpha   90.00
_cell.angle_beta   90.00
_cell.angle_gamma   90.00
#
_symmetry.space_group_name_H-M   'P 1'
#
loop_
_entity.id
_entity.type
_entity.pdbx_description
1 polymer ?
#
loop_
_entity_poly.entity_id
_entity_poly.type
_entity_poly.pdbx_seq_one_letter_code
_entity_poly.pdbx_strand_id
1 'polypeptide(L)' 'MVISAILVALLATMGQWWFFGPITKCLVYPLTTGVLVGLFMGDPMTGMLAGANIQLIYLGYISAGGTMPSNTI' A
#
# COMPACT_ATOMS: atom_id res chain seq x y z
N MET A 1 -16.53 -7.76 -9.24
CA MET A 1 -15.52 -7.02 -10.02
C MET A 1 -15.64 -5.51 -9.85
N VAL A 2 -16.80 -4.90 -10.14
CA VAL A 2 -16.98 -3.43 -10.01
C VAL A 2 -16.82 -2.92 -8.56
N ILE A 3 -17.39 -3.62 -7.58
CA ILE A 3 -17.29 -3.24 -6.16
C ILE A 3 -15.83 -3.28 -5.68
N SER A 4 -15.11 -4.37 -5.95
CA SER A 4 -13.68 -4.49 -5.62
C SER A 4 -12.84 -3.39 -6.26
N ALA A 5 -13.12 -3.03 -7.53
CA ALA A 5 -12.41 -1.95 -8.21
C ALA A 5 -12.67 -0.58 -7.54
N ILE A 6 -13.90 -0.29 -7.12
CA ILE A 6 -14.25 0.94 -6.41
C ILE A 6 -13.54 0.99 -5.04
N LEU A 7 -13.51 -0.12 -4.30
CA LEU A 7 -12.82 -0.20 -3.01
C LEU A 7 -11.31 0.01 -3.15
N VAL A 8 -10.69 -0.58 -4.18
CA VAL A 8 -9.26 -0.38 -4.48
C VAL A 8 -8.98 1.06 -4.91
N ALA A 9 -9.86 1.69 -5.71
CA ALA A 9 -9.72 3.09 -6.10
C ALA A 9 -9.84 4.05 -4.91
N LEU A 10 -10.76 3.79 -3.98
CA LEU A 10 -10.88 4.54 -2.74
C LEU A 10 -9.62 4.38 -1.88
N LEU A 11 -9.11 3.16 -1.73
CA LEU A 11 -7.88 2.89 -0.99
C LEU A 11 -6.68 3.63 -1.59
N ALA A 12 -6.53 3.60 -2.91
CA ALA A 12 -5.46 4.32 -3.61
C ALA A 12 -5.57 5.84 -3.37
N THR A 13 -6.78 6.38 -3.41
CA THR A 13 -7.02 7.82 -3.15
C THR A 13 -6.69 8.19 -1.70
N MET A 14 -7.01 7.32 -0.73
CA MET A 14 -6.67 7.50 0.68
C MET A 14 -5.18 7.41 0.97
N GLY A 15 -4.43 6.66 0.16
CA GLY A 15 -2.97 6.55 0.27
C GLY A 15 -2.20 7.79 -0.20
N GLN A 16 -2.82 8.65 -1.01
CA GLN A 16 -2.14 9.77 -1.69
C GLN A 16 -2.42 11.16 -1.07
N TRP A 17 -3.47 11.35 -0.25
CA TRP A 17 -3.98 12.72 0.03
C TRP A 17 -4.14 13.13 1.52
N TRP A 18 -3.97 14.44 1.72
CA TRP A 18 -3.93 15.29 2.93
C TRP A 18 -5.02 15.15 4.02
N PHE A 19 -6.02 14.28 3.88
CA PHE A 19 -7.15 14.27 4.82
C PHE A 19 -6.78 13.82 6.23
N PHE A 20 -5.83 12.88 6.35
CA PHE A 20 -5.42 12.33 7.65
C PHE A 20 -3.97 11.84 7.61
N GLY A 21 -3.08 12.60 8.26
CA GLY A 21 -1.65 12.28 8.35
C GLY A 21 -1.33 10.88 8.91
N PRO A 22 -2.04 10.37 9.93
CA PRO A 22 -1.77 9.03 10.45
C PRO A 22 -2.09 7.90 9.45
N ILE A 23 -3.18 8.03 8.70
CA ILE A 23 -3.63 7.00 7.75
C ILE A 23 -2.67 6.93 6.56
N THR A 24 -2.25 8.07 6.04
CA THR A 24 -1.28 8.13 4.93
C THR A 24 0.06 7.51 5.31
N LYS A 25 0.54 7.68 6.55
CA LYS A 25 1.76 7.01 7.03
C LYS A 25 1.63 5.50 7.12
N CYS A 26 0.47 5.00 7.53
CA CYS A 26 0.20 3.56 7.54
C CYS A 26 0.04 2.98 6.12
N LEU A 27 -0.45 3.74 5.16
CA LEU A 27 -0.67 3.30 3.77
C LEU A 27 0.55 3.52 2.85
N VAL A 28 1.57 4.25 3.29
CA VAL A 28 2.84 4.37 2.54
C VAL A 28 3.57 3.02 2.47
N TYR A 29 3.34 2.13 3.44
CA TYR A 29 3.95 0.82 3.45
C TYR A 29 3.22 -0.14 2.48
N PRO A 30 3.93 -0.76 1.53
CA PRO A 30 3.33 -1.67 0.56
C PRO A 30 2.77 -2.95 1.20
N LEU A 31 3.23 -3.32 2.40
CA LEU A 31 2.68 -4.46 3.14
C LEU A 31 1.22 -4.22 3.55
N THR A 32 0.94 -3.09 4.17
CA THR A 32 -0.41 -2.73 4.64
C THR A 32 -1.36 -2.48 3.48
N THR A 33 -0.91 -1.80 2.42
CA THR A 33 -1.74 -1.60 1.21
C THR A 33 -1.97 -2.90 0.45
N GLY A 34 -0.97 -3.76 0.31
CA GLY A 34 -1.10 -5.07 -0.34
C GLY A 34 -2.11 -5.99 0.36
N VAL A 35 -2.11 -6.02 1.70
CA VAL A 35 -3.11 -6.76 2.49
C VAL A 35 -4.53 -6.22 2.27
N LEU A 36 -4.70 -4.91 2.28
CA LEU A 36 -6.01 -4.27 2.08
C LEU A 36 -6.54 -4.48 0.66
N VAL A 37 -5.69 -4.41 -0.36
CA VAL A 37 -6.06 -4.73 -1.75
C VAL A 37 -6.48 -6.20 -1.86
N GLY A 38 -5.72 -7.13 -1.28
CA GLY A 38 -6.08 -8.56 -1.24
C GLY A 38 -7.43 -8.81 -0.58
N LEU A 39 -7.70 -8.11 0.53
CA LEU A 39 -8.99 -8.18 1.23
C LEU A 39 -10.16 -7.73 0.33
N PHE A 40 -10.00 -6.64 -0.43
CA PHE A 40 -11.03 -6.17 -1.36
C PHE A 40 -11.21 -7.05 -2.60
N MET A 41 -10.17 -7.79 -2.97
CA MET A 41 -10.20 -8.75 -4.08
C MET A 41 -10.68 -10.15 -3.67
N GLY A 42 -10.81 -10.41 -2.37
CA GLY A 42 -11.33 -11.68 -1.82
C GLY A 42 -10.25 -12.72 -1.49
N ASP A 43 -8.98 -12.44 -1.76
CA ASP A 43 -7.84 -13.27 -1.36
C ASP A 43 -6.79 -12.41 -0.62
N PRO A 44 -6.89 -12.32 0.72
CA PRO A 44 -5.96 -11.52 1.51
C PRO A 44 -4.55 -12.11 1.54
N MET A 45 -4.38 -13.43 1.37
CA MET A 45 -3.06 -14.08 1.42
C MET A 45 -2.23 -13.70 0.20
N THR A 46 -2.84 -13.74 -0.98
CA THR A 46 -2.17 -13.32 -2.22
C THR A 46 -1.76 -11.85 -2.17
N GLY A 47 -2.64 -10.97 -1.67
CA GLY A 47 -2.32 -9.54 -1.50
C GLY A 47 -1.20 -9.29 -0.50
N MET A 48 -1.19 -10.02 0.62
CA MET A 48 -0.12 -9.94 1.62
C MET A 48 1.23 -10.36 1.05
N LEU A 49 1.29 -11.48 0.32
CA LEU A 49 2.53 -11.96 -0.30
C LEU A 49 3.06 -10.96 -1.32
N ALA A 50 2.20 -10.36 -2.14
CA ALA A 50 2.58 -9.31 -3.08
C ALA A 50 3.13 -8.07 -2.36
N GLY A 51 2.42 -7.59 -1.33
CA GLY A 51 2.85 -6.45 -0.51
C GLY A 51 4.16 -6.70 0.23
N ALA A 52 4.36 -7.90 0.76
CA ALA A 52 5.59 -8.31 1.43
C ALA A 52 6.79 -8.32 0.48
N ASN A 53 6.63 -8.81 -0.74
CA ASN A 53 7.70 -8.79 -1.75
C ASN A 53 8.14 -7.36 -2.09
N ILE A 54 7.19 -6.42 -2.21
CA ILE A 54 7.51 -5.01 -2.44
C ILE A 54 8.14 -4.40 -1.19
N GLN A 55 7.64 -4.75 0.01
CA GLN A 55 8.16 -4.25 1.28
C GLN A 55 9.64 -4.60 1.51
N LEU A 56 10.13 -5.72 0.98
CA LEU A 56 11.55 -6.08 1.02
C LEU A 56 12.44 -5.02 0.36
N ILE A 57 11.97 -4.41 -0.73
CA ILE A 57 12.69 -3.33 -1.44
C ILE A 57 12.68 -2.04 -0.58
N TYR A 58 11.57 -1.79 0.10
CA TYR A 58 11.40 -0.65 1.00
C TYR A 58 12.15 -0.81 2.34
N LEU A 59 12.73 -1.96 2.64
CA LEU A 59 13.50 -2.16 3.88
C LEU A 59 14.76 -1.27 3.93
N GLY A 60 15.31 -0.90 2.76
CA GLY A 60 16.40 0.07 2.66
C GLY A 60 15.98 1.53 2.83
N TYR A 61 14.67 1.81 2.87
CA TYR A 61 14.14 3.13 3.13
C TYR A 61 14.01 3.37 4.63
N ILE A 62 14.98 4.09 5.19
CA ILE A 62 14.98 4.55 6.58
C ILE A 62 15.00 6.08 6.63
N SER A 63 14.28 6.65 7.59
CA SER A 63 14.16 8.11 7.75
C SER A 63 15.50 8.82 8.05
N ALA A 64 16.56 8.08 8.37
CA ALA A 64 17.90 8.58 8.67
C ALA A 64 18.81 8.79 7.44
N GLY A 65 18.31 8.59 6.21
CA GLY A 65 19.09 8.82 4.98
C GLY A 65 18.90 7.81 3.85
N GLY A 66 17.80 7.04 3.84
CA GLY A 66 17.46 6.15 2.74
C GLY A 66 16.61 6.86 1.67
N THR A 67 16.90 6.63 0.39
CA THR A 67 16.05 7.11 -0.71
C THR A 67 14.84 6.20 -0.86
N MET A 68 13.64 6.77 -0.93
CA MET A 68 12.44 6.00 -1.24
C MET A 68 12.62 5.30 -2.60
N PRO A 69 12.40 3.98 -2.70
CA PRO A 69 12.40 3.29 -3.99
C PRO A 69 11.42 3.97 -4.94
N SER A 70 11.75 4.01 -6.24
CA SER A 70 10.95 4.71 -7.25
C SER A 70 9.47 4.36 -7.13
N ASN A 71 8.64 5.35 -6.79
CA ASN A 71 7.20 5.25 -6.87
C ASN A 71 6.78 5.38 -8.35
N THR A 72 6.27 4.31 -8.95
CA THR A 72 5.73 4.30 -10.34
C THR A 72 4.24 4.61 -10.41
N ILE A 73 3.64 5.19 -9.37
CA ILE A 73 2.27 5.73 -9.43
C ILE A 73 2.32 7.16 -9.95
#